data_AF-A0A2V6DRM7-F1
#
_entry.id   AF-A0A2V6DRM7-F1
#
_cell.length_a   1.000
_cell.length_b   1.000
_cell.length_c   1.000
_cell.angle_alpha   90.00
_cell.angle_beta   90.00
_cell.angle_gamma   90.00
#
_symmetry.space_group_name_H-M   'P 1'
#
loop_
_entity.id
_entity.type
_entity.pdbx_description
1 polymer ?
#
loop_
_entity_poly.entity_id
_entity_poly.type
_entity_poly.pdbx_seq_one_letter_code
_entity_poly.pdbx_strand_id
1 'polypeptide(L)'
;MLPVDPAGEALSGIMTREITSTIVSALLLSLACGEANALTPPLHFKDDTVGFANMTVFEYENGIAHVRRGESAKQKRYTRRCFVLCRTTMQFKKFARFDPHAPPLDDQNLANRIRRVTRRAAWHDTLPEDQRVVFPGYANFREMSTKRGYIVQRNIGYGWPTYWRIGNGRSLLIQGTGYQEKTHGELNAALKRGDLFVAF
;
A
#
# COMPACT_ATOMS: atom_id res chain seq x y z
N MET A 1 -19.21 -69.10 10.56
CA MET A 1 -17.86 -68.51 10.73
C MET A 1 -17.23 -68.50 9.34
N LEU A 2 -17.40 -67.42 8.57
CA LEU A 2 -16.81 -67.32 7.23
C LEU A 2 -15.40 -66.72 7.35
N PRO A 3 -14.42 -67.22 6.57
CA PRO A 3 -13.05 -66.75 6.67
C PRO A 3 -12.92 -65.39 5.98
N VAL A 4 -12.27 -64.46 6.68
CA VAL A 4 -11.86 -63.14 6.14
C VAL A 4 -10.61 -63.37 5.30
N ASP A 5 -10.68 -62.94 4.05
CA ASP A 5 -9.66 -63.16 3.01
C ASP A 5 -8.48 -62.18 3.19
N PRO A 6 -7.27 -62.64 3.55
CA PRO A 6 -6.14 -61.76 3.91
C PRO A 6 -5.51 -61.07 2.69
N ALA A 7 -5.85 -61.47 1.46
CA ALA A 7 -5.35 -60.85 0.24
C ALA A 7 -5.99 -59.49 -0.06
N GLY A 8 -7.22 -59.26 0.41
CA GLY A 8 -7.96 -58.01 0.17
C GLY A 8 -7.43 -56.82 0.97
N GLU A 9 -6.92 -57.03 2.18
CA GLU A 9 -6.37 -55.96 3.02
C GLU A 9 -4.99 -55.49 2.55
N ALA A 10 -4.14 -56.42 2.09
CA ALA A 10 -2.80 -56.08 1.61
C ALA A 10 -2.82 -55.24 0.33
N LEU A 11 -3.71 -55.55 -0.62
CA LEU A 11 -3.87 -54.78 -1.85
C LEU A 11 -4.48 -53.39 -1.61
N SER A 12 -5.41 -53.26 -0.66
CA SER A 12 -6.00 -51.98 -0.26
C SER A 12 -4.95 -51.02 0.31
N GLY A 13 -4.03 -51.52 1.15
CA GLY A 13 -2.95 -50.74 1.78
C GLY A 13 -1.84 -50.27 0.82
N ILE A 14 -1.53 -51.05 -0.22
CA ILE A 14 -0.52 -50.69 -1.22
C ILE A 14 -1.08 -49.62 -2.17
N MET A 15 -2.33 -49.76 -2.60
CA MET A 15 -2.98 -48.78 -3.48
C MET A 15 -3.21 -47.43 -2.78
N THR A 16 -3.53 -47.43 -1.48
CA THR A 16 -3.67 -46.19 -0.70
C THR A 16 -2.34 -45.46 -0.50
N ARG A 17 -1.20 -46.17 -0.37
CA ARG A 17 0.13 -45.55 -0.26
C ARG A 17 0.60 -44.90 -1.57
N GLU A 18 0.34 -45.53 -2.71
CA GLU A 18 0.68 -44.98 -4.03
C GLU A 18 -0.17 -43.74 -4.38
N ILE A 19 -1.48 -43.78 -4.06
CA ILE A 19 -2.41 -42.67 -4.29
C ILE A 19 -2.12 -41.48 -3.34
N THR A 20 -1.76 -41.73 -2.07
CA THR A 20 -1.36 -40.64 -1.17
C THR A 20 0.00 -40.04 -1.55
N SER A 21 0.95 -40.84 -2.05
CA SER A 21 2.27 -40.34 -2.49
C SER A 21 2.18 -39.44 -3.73
N THR A 22 1.32 -39.79 -4.69
CA THR A 22 1.08 -38.97 -5.89
C THR A 22 0.30 -37.68 -5.57
N ILE A 23 -0.66 -37.70 -4.64
CA ILE A 23 -1.38 -36.49 -4.21
C ILE A 23 -0.46 -35.54 -3.43
N VAL A 24 0.43 -36.05 -2.57
CA VAL A 24 1.40 -35.22 -1.84
C VAL A 24 2.45 -34.61 -2.79
N SER A 25 2.89 -35.35 -3.82
CA SER A 25 3.78 -34.80 -4.85
C SER A 25 3.08 -33.78 -5.77
N ALA A 26 1.80 -33.98 -6.09
CA ALA A 26 1.03 -33.04 -6.89
C ALA A 26 0.68 -31.75 -6.11
N LEU A 27 0.51 -31.84 -4.78
CA LEU A 27 0.30 -30.65 -3.95
C LEU A 27 1.58 -29.79 -3.82
N LEU A 28 2.76 -30.42 -3.84
CA LEU A 28 4.06 -29.73 -3.74
C LEU A 28 4.52 -29.08 -5.06
N LEU A 29 3.90 -29.39 -6.19
CA LEU A 29 4.16 -28.76 -7.50
C LEU A 29 3.14 -27.67 -7.88
N SER A 30 2.32 -27.21 -6.93
CA SER A 30 1.47 -26.03 -7.15
C SER A 30 2.28 -24.72 -7.04
N LEU A 31 2.90 -24.36 -8.18
CA LEU A 31 3.32 -23.02 -8.58
C LEU A 31 3.84 -22.13 -7.43
N ALA A 32 5.08 -22.36 -7.02
CA ALA A 32 5.96 -21.24 -6.69
C ALA A 32 6.26 -20.47 -7.98
N CYS A 33 5.26 -19.76 -8.52
CA CYS A 33 5.55 -18.55 -9.28
C CYS A 33 6.13 -17.58 -8.27
N GLY A 34 7.43 -17.69 -8.00
CA GLY A 34 8.16 -16.61 -7.36
C GLY A 34 7.93 -15.40 -8.26
N GLU A 35 7.16 -14.42 -7.78
CA GLU A 35 7.13 -13.10 -8.41
C GLU A 35 8.59 -12.67 -8.48
N ALA A 36 9.16 -12.61 -9.68
CA ALA A 36 10.54 -12.20 -9.85
C ALA A 36 10.67 -10.80 -9.23
N ASN A 37 11.54 -10.66 -8.24
CA ASN A 37 11.66 -9.41 -7.51
C ASN A 37 12.35 -8.37 -8.40
N ALA A 38 11.61 -7.33 -8.81
CA ALA A 38 12.20 -6.21 -9.53
C ALA A 38 12.78 -5.19 -8.54
N LEU A 39 13.85 -4.51 -8.94
CA LEU A 39 14.35 -3.36 -8.20
C LEU A 39 13.28 -2.26 -8.16
N THR A 40 13.02 -1.69 -6.98
CA THR A 40 12.10 -0.55 -6.86
C THR A 40 12.78 0.68 -7.49
N PRO A 41 12.20 1.32 -8.52
CA PRO A 41 12.82 2.50 -9.10
C PRO A 41 12.85 3.66 -8.08
N PRO A 42 13.82 4.59 -8.18
CA PRO A 42 13.87 5.77 -7.32
C PRO A 42 12.57 6.58 -7.34
N LEU A 43 12.17 7.12 -6.19
CA LEU A 43 10.96 7.94 -6.08
C LEU A 43 11.22 9.35 -6.63
N HIS A 44 10.46 9.75 -7.65
CA HIS A 44 10.48 11.10 -8.20
C HIS A 44 9.32 11.90 -7.63
N PHE A 45 9.60 12.78 -6.67
CA PHE A 45 8.56 13.47 -5.89
C PHE A 45 7.54 14.21 -6.75
N LYS A 46 7.94 14.80 -7.88
CA LYS A 46 7.04 15.56 -8.76
C LYS A 46 6.03 14.68 -9.51
N ASP A 47 6.38 13.43 -9.78
CA ASP A 47 5.63 12.55 -10.68
C ASP A 47 4.92 11.40 -9.94
N ASP A 48 5.56 10.89 -8.89
CA ASP A 48 5.12 9.71 -8.16
C ASP A 48 4.19 10.03 -6.98
N THR A 49 4.06 11.30 -6.57
CA THR A 49 3.20 11.72 -5.45
C THR A 49 1.79 12.08 -5.90
N VAL A 50 0.82 12.07 -4.97
CA VAL A 50 -0.54 12.55 -5.27
C VAL A 50 -0.56 14.03 -5.67
N GLY A 51 -1.42 14.38 -6.61
CA GLY A 51 -1.65 15.74 -7.09
C GLY A 51 -2.68 16.55 -6.30
N PHE A 52 -3.17 16.01 -5.17
CA PHE A 52 -4.13 16.72 -4.30
C PHE A 52 -3.62 16.80 -2.86
N ALA A 53 -4.06 17.82 -2.14
CA ALA A 53 -3.62 18.07 -0.77
C ALA A 53 -4.36 17.18 0.25
N ASN A 54 -3.61 16.61 1.21
CA ASN A 54 -4.18 16.19 2.50
C ASN A 54 -4.24 17.42 3.41
N MET A 55 -5.43 18.00 3.51
CA MET A 55 -5.63 19.26 4.21
C MET A 55 -5.53 19.09 5.74
N THR A 56 -5.00 20.11 6.42
CA THR A 56 -4.98 20.18 7.88
C THR A 56 -6.38 20.48 8.44
N VAL A 57 -6.67 19.91 9.60
CA VAL A 57 -7.89 20.23 10.36
C VAL A 57 -7.72 21.51 11.18
N PHE A 58 -6.47 21.87 11.48
CA PHE A 58 -6.12 23.10 12.16
C PHE A 58 -5.62 24.16 11.17
N GLU A 59 -6.01 25.40 11.42
CA GLU A 59 -5.34 26.62 10.99
C GLU A 59 -4.38 27.04 12.10
N TYR A 60 -3.25 27.67 11.72
CA TYR A 60 -2.28 28.18 12.68
C TYR A 60 -2.20 29.69 12.52
N GLU A 61 -2.51 30.42 13.58
CA GLU A 61 -2.35 31.87 13.66
C GLU A 61 -1.36 32.17 14.77
N ASN A 62 -0.24 32.84 14.44
CA ASN A 62 0.85 33.12 15.38
C ASN A 62 1.34 31.88 16.16
N GLY A 63 1.37 30.71 15.51
CA GLY A 63 1.79 29.45 16.12
C GLY A 63 0.73 28.74 16.98
N ILE A 64 -0.45 29.35 17.16
CA ILE A 64 -1.56 28.77 17.93
C ILE A 64 -2.48 28.01 16.98
N ALA A 65 -2.78 26.76 17.31
CA ALA A 65 -3.65 25.91 16.51
C ALA A 65 -5.13 26.22 16.79
N HIS A 66 -5.87 26.59 15.75
CA HIS A 66 -7.31 26.78 15.78
C HIS A 66 -8.00 25.74 14.91
N VAL A 67 -9.05 25.10 15.43
CA VAL A 67 -9.89 24.23 14.59
C VAL A 67 -10.50 25.09 13.50
N ARG A 68 -10.31 24.72 12.24
CA ARG A 68 -10.92 25.42 11.11
C ARG A 68 -12.45 25.46 11.27
N ARG A 69 -13.05 26.65 11.15
CA ARG A 69 -14.51 26.87 11.20
C ARG A 69 -15.02 27.53 9.90
N GLY A 70 -16.34 27.52 9.69
CA GLY A 70 -17.00 28.23 8.58
C GLY A 70 -17.01 27.49 7.23
N GLU A 71 -17.28 28.21 6.15
CA GLU A 71 -17.44 27.69 4.78
C GLU A 71 -16.19 26.92 4.32
N SER A 72 -15.01 27.39 4.73
CA SER A 72 -13.75 26.70 4.49
C SER A 72 -13.83 25.28 5.09
N ALA A 73 -14.23 25.14 6.36
CA ALA A 73 -14.39 23.85 7.06
C ALA A 73 -15.39 22.88 6.44
N LYS A 74 -16.40 23.39 5.71
CA LYS A 74 -17.49 22.60 5.10
C LYS A 74 -17.13 21.97 3.76
N GLN A 75 -16.04 22.37 3.11
CA GLN A 75 -15.62 21.76 1.85
C GLN A 75 -15.36 20.25 2.03
N LYS A 76 -15.65 19.43 1.01
CA LYS A 76 -15.34 17.98 0.98
C LYS A 76 -13.82 17.78 0.98
N ARG A 77 -13.20 17.93 2.14
CA ARG A 77 -11.76 17.93 2.32
C ARG A 77 -11.24 16.52 2.56
N TYR A 78 -10.18 16.17 1.86
CA TYR A 78 -9.39 14.99 2.16
C TYR A 78 -8.44 15.34 3.31
N THR A 79 -8.81 15.00 4.56
CA THR A 79 -8.05 15.33 5.78
C THR A 79 -7.71 14.10 6.59
N ARG A 80 -6.66 14.17 7.41
CA ARG A 80 -6.22 13.07 8.31
C ARG A 80 -5.96 11.76 7.53
N ARG A 81 -5.27 11.88 6.39
CA ARG A 81 -4.96 10.79 5.47
C ARG A 81 -3.48 10.72 5.11
N CYS A 82 -2.59 11.37 5.86
CA CYS A 82 -1.14 11.36 5.61
C CYS A 82 -0.58 9.94 5.42
N PHE A 83 -0.89 9.01 6.32
CA PHE A 83 -0.48 7.61 6.18
C PHE A 83 -1.04 6.92 4.93
N VAL A 84 -2.28 7.24 4.56
CA VAL A 84 -2.89 6.72 3.33
C VAL A 84 -2.13 7.24 2.12
N LEU A 85 -1.79 8.53 2.08
CA LEU A 85 -1.02 9.12 0.98
C LEU A 85 0.37 8.50 0.84
N CYS A 86 1.12 8.36 1.94
CA CYS A 86 2.45 7.76 1.92
C CYS A 86 2.37 6.30 1.45
N ARG A 87 1.45 5.51 2.02
CA ARG A 87 1.23 4.11 1.63
C ARG A 87 0.86 4.00 0.16
N THR A 88 -0.08 4.80 -0.31
CA THR A 88 -0.56 4.78 -1.69
C THR A 88 0.53 5.17 -2.67
N THR A 89 1.32 6.21 -2.36
CA THR A 89 2.48 6.59 -3.18
C THR A 89 3.42 5.40 -3.39
N MET A 90 3.77 4.69 -2.31
CA MET A 90 4.59 3.48 -2.41
C MET A 90 3.92 2.36 -3.19
N GLN A 91 2.63 2.11 -2.97
CA GLN A 91 1.90 1.08 -3.71
C GLN A 91 1.86 1.35 -5.22
N PHE A 92 1.61 2.59 -5.62
CA PHE A 92 1.62 2.97 -7.04
C PHE A 92 3.02 2.86 -7.63
N LYS A 93 4.07 3.28 -6.90
CA LYS A 93 5.45 3.14 -7.36
C LYS A 93 5.86 1.69 -7.62
N LYS A 94 5.42 0.76 -6.76
CA LYS A 94 5.80 -0.65 -6.83
C LYS A 94 4.91 -1.50 -7.76
N PHE A 95 3.64 -1.16 -7.87
CA PHE A 95 2.62 -2.07 -8.43
C PHE A 95 1.84 -1.49 -9.61
N ALA A 96 2.08 -0.23 -9.98
CA ALA A 96 1.44 0.41 -11.11
C ALA A 96 2.45 0.80 -12.19
N ARG A 97 1.96 0.87 -13.43
CA ARG A 97 2.64 1.54 -14.54
C ARG A 97 1.65 2.39 -15.32
N PHE A 98 2.15 3.40 -16.00
CA PHE A 98 1.34 4.41 -16.67
C PHE A 98 1.59 4.36 -18.17
N ASP A 99 0.52 4.54 -18.95
CA ASP A 99 0.58 4.56 -20.41
C ASP A 99 -0.14 5.83 -20.90
N PRO A 100 0.59 6.91 -21.24
CA PRO A 100 -0.02 8.17 -21.65
C PRO A 100 -0.68 8.11 -23.02
N HIS A 101 -0.41 7.08 -23.84
CA HIS A 101 -0.87 7.00 -25.23
C HIS A 101 -2.18 6.21 -25.37
N ALA A 102 -2.52 5.39 -24.39
CA ALA A 102 -3.79 4.65 -24.37
C ALA A 102 -4.97 5.51 -23.87
N PRO A 103 -6.22 5.21 -24.27
CA PRO A 103 -7.39 5.96 -23.84
C PRO A 103 -7.66 5.80 -22.32
N PRO A 104 -8.00 6.88 -21.60
CA PRO A 104 -8.36 6.81 -20.18
C PRO A 104 -9.57 5.89 -19.91
N LEU A 105 -9.58 5.28 -18.73
CA LEU A 105 -10.71 4.45 -18.28
C LEU A 105 -11.90 5.30 -17.81
N ASP A 106 -13.09 4.70 -17.90
CA ASP A 106 -14.25 5.16 -17.15
C ASP A 106 -14.03 5.08 -15.63
N ASP A 107 -14.89 5.74 -14.87
CA ASP A 107 -14.76 5.85 -13.41
C ASP A 107 -14.79 4.50 -12.68
N GLN A 108 -15.59 3.54 -13.16
CA GLN A 108 -15.75 2.24 -12.51
C GLN A 108 -14.51 1.37 -12.71
N ASN A 109 -14.01 1.30 -13.94
CA ASN A 109 -12.79 0.58 -14.28
C ASN A 109 -11.56 1.21 -13.64
N LEU A 110 -11.49 2.54 -13.60
CA LEU A 110 -10.44 3.27 -12.88
C LEU A 110 -10.46 2.92 -11.38
N ALA A 111 -11.62 2.98 -10.74
CA ALA A 111 -11.77 2.63 -9.32
C ALA A 111 -11.33 1.18 -9.03
N ASN A 112 -11.66 0.24 -9.91
CA ASN A 112 -11.24 -1.15 -9.77
C ASN A 112 -9.72 -1.32 -9.86
N ARG A 113 -9.05 -0.65 -10.82
CA ARG A 113 -7.58 -0.69 -10.92
C ARG A 113 -6.91 -0.05 -9.72
N ILE A 114 -7.42 1.08 -9.22
CA ILE A 114 -6.92 1.71 -7.99
C ILE A 114 -6.99 0.72 -6.82
N ARG A 115 -8.12 0.02 -6.64
CA ARG A 115 -8.27 -0.98 -5.56
C ARG A 115 -7.34 -2.18 -5.73
N ARG A 116 -7.09 -2.64 -6.96
CA ARG A 116 -6.11 -3.72 -7.22
C ARG A 116 -4.71 -3.35 -6.74
N VAL A 117 -4.28 -2.12 -6.97
CA VAL A 117 -3.01 -1.60 -6.45
C VAL A 117 -3.04 -1.47 -4.93
N THR A 118 -4.08 -0.84 -4.38
CA THR A 118 -4.11 -0.44 -2.96
C THR A 118 -4.41 -1.59 -1.99
N ARG A 119 -4.86 -2.74 -2.50
CA ARG A 119 -5.01 -4.00 -1.74
C ARG A 119 -3.69 -4.74 -1.55
N ARG A 120 -2.67 -4.52 -2.38
CA ARG A 120 -1.34 -5.11 -2.19
C ARG A 120 -0.63 -4.43 -1.03
N ALA A 121 0.01 -5.17 -0.14
CA ALA A 121 0.72 -4.57 0.99
C ALA A 121 1.95 -3.77 0.52
N ALA A 122 2.14 -2.55 1.03
CA ALA A 122 3.20 -1.65 0.54
C ALA A 122 4.63 -2.14 0.84
N TRP A 123 4.79 -3.06 1.79
CA TRP A 123 6.06 -3.68 2.13
C TRP A 123 6.42 -4.89 1.25
N HIS A 124 5.51 -5.38 0.40
CA HIS A 124 5.90 -6.39 -0.59
C HIS A 124 6.91 -5.83 -1.60
N ASP A 125 7.65 -6.76 -2.20
CA ASP A 125 8.62 -6.46 -3.23
C ASP A 125 7.96 -5.87 -4.47
N THR A 126 8.75 -5.13 -5.26
CA THR A 126 8.24 -4.47 -6.46
C THR A 126 7.96 -5.51 -7.53
N LEU A 127 6.80 -5.37 -8.19
CA LEU A 127 6.42 -6.26 -9.27
C LEU A 127 7.28 -6.03 -10.51
N PRO A 128 7.56 -7.10 -11.28
CA PRO A 128 7.98 -7.01 -12.67
C PRO A 128 7.09 -6.05 -13.46
N GLU A 129 7.67 -5.31 -14.40
CA GLU A 129 6.98 -4.24 -15.11
C GLU A 129 5.73 -4.72 -15.88
N ASP A 130 5.83 -5.89 -16.52
CA ASP A 130 4.74 -6.56 -17.23
C ASP A 130 3.58 -6.98 -16.32
N GLN A 131 3.86 -7.24 -15.05
CA GLN A 131 2.87 -7.63 -14.03
C GLN A 131 2.22 -6.43 -13.32
N ARG A 132 2.74 -5.22 -13.49
CA ARG A 132 2.17 -4.01 -12.88
C ARG A 132 0.82 -3.64 -13.48
N VAL A 133 -0.06 -3.11 -12.64
CA VAL A 133 -1.38 -2.63 -13.06
C VAL A 133 -1.21 -1.40 -13.94
N VAL A 134 -1.66 -1.49 -15.19
CA VAL A 134 -1.57 -0.38 -16.15
C VAL A 134 -2.63 0.68 -15.84
N PHE A 135 -2.27 1.95 -15.95
CA PHE A 135 -3.19 3.09 -15.92
C PHE A 135 -3.04 3.89 -17.21
N PRO A 136 -4.00 3.77 -18.15
CA PRO A 136 -3.93 4.42 -19.44
C PRO A 136 -4.40 5.88 -19.36
N GLY A 137 -3.89 6.72 -20.26
CA GLY A 137 -4.27 8.12 -20.44
C GLY A 137 -3.58 9.11 -19.52
N TYR A 138 -2.52 8.68 -18.83
CA TYR A 138 -1.74 9.49 -17.89
C TYR A 138 -0.27 9.11 -17.99
N ALA A 139 0.63 10.07 -17.80
CA ALA A 139 2.07 9.83 -17.76
C ALA A 139 2.53 9.30 -16.40
N ASN A 140 1.87 9.70 -15.31
CA ASN A 140 2.28 9.34 -13.95
C ASN A 140 1.13 9.45 -12.94
N PHE A 141 1.40 9.08 -11.68
CA PHE A 141 0.41 9.08 -10.61
C PHE A 141 -0.04 10.49 -10.23
N ARG A 142 0.87 11.47 -10.22
CA ARG A 142 0.57 12.89 -9.97
C ARG A 142 -0.47 13.41 -10.95
N GLU A 143 -0.27 13.18 -12.24
CA GLU A 143 -1.17 13.64 -13.29
C GLU A 143 -2.55 12.99 -13.15
N MET A 144 -2.61 11.66 -13.02
CA MET A 144 -3.87 10.93 -12.85
C MET A 144 -4.63 11.41 -11.61
N SER A 145 -3.95 11.55 -10.48
CA SER A 145 -4.58 11.97 -9.23
C SER A 145 -4.95 13.45 -9.19
N THR A 146 -4.30 14.30 -10.00
CA THR A 146 -4.75 15.68 -10.25
C THR A 146 -6.06 15.67 -11.02
N LYS A 147 -6.11 14.95 -12.15
CA LYS A 147 -7.28 14.93 -13.05
C LYS A 147 -8.48 14.18 -12.47
N ARG A 148 -8.25 13.08 -11.75
CA ARG A 148 -9.27 12.16 -11.23
C ARG A 148 -9.27 12.07 -9.70
N GLY A 149 -8.92 13.17 -9.03
CA GLY A 149 -8.72 13.22 -7.57
C GLY A 149 -9.88 12.66 -6.75
N TYR A 150 -11.12 12.96 -7.12
CA TYR A 150 -12.31 12.42 -6.42
C TYR A 150 -12.36 10.88 -6.42
N ILE A 151 -12.12 10.26 -7.58
CA ILE A 151 -12.11 8.80 -7.72
C ILE A 151 -10.93 8.21 -6.96
N VAL A 152 -9.76 8.83 -7.02
CA VAL A 152 -8.58 8.37 -6.26
C VAL A 152 -8.87 8.40 -4.75
N GLN A 153 -9.30 9.54 -4.22
CA GLN A 153 -9.58 9.71 -2.79
C GLN A 153 -10.58 8.69 -2.23
N ARG A 154 -11.61 8.32 -3.01
CA ARG A 154 -12.63 7.35 -2.61
C ARG A 154 -12.13 5.91 -2.61
N ASN A 155 -11.01 5.61 -3.28
CA ASN A 155 -10.56 4.24 -3.55
C ASN A 155 -9.18 3.88 -3.00
N ILE A 156 -8.47 4.83 -2.38
CA ILE A 156 -7.16 4.59 -1.75
C ILE A 156 -7.24 4.19 -0.27
N GLY A 157 -8.46 4.05 0.26
CA GLY A 157 -8.74 3.53 1.59
C GLY A 157 -9.06 4.59 2.65
N TYR A 158 -9.42 4.12 3.84
CA TYR A 158 -9.72 4.96 4.99
C TYR A 158 -8.46 5.21 5.81
N GLY A 159 -8.35 6.38 6.44
CA GLY A 159 -7.21 6.72 7.31
C GLY A 159 -7.34 6.20 8.73
N TRP A 160 -8.58 6.00 9.22
CA TRP A 160 -8.82 5.60 10.60
C TRP A 160 -8.21 4.23 10.99
N PRO A 161 -8.17 3.19 10.13
CA PRO A 161 -7.58 1.89 10.51
C PRO A 161 -6.09 1.98 10.84
N THR A 162 -5.40 3.02 10.37
CA THR A 162 -3.97 3.21 10.66
C THR A 162 -3.74 3.54 12.14
N TYR A 163 -4.66 4.25 12.80
CA TYR A 163 -4.51 4.60 14.23
C TYR A 163 -4.71 3.39 15.16
N TRP A 164 -5.23 2.28 14.64
CA TRP A 164 -5.49 1.05 15.39
C TRP A 164 -4.41 -0.02 15.17
N ARG A 165 -3.40 0.25 14.35
CA ARG A 165 -2.25 -0.65 14.21
C ARG A 165 -1.38 -0.58 15.46
N ILE A 166 -1.19 -1.73 16.12
CA ILE A 166 -0.39 -1.87 17.34
C ILE A 166 1.01 -1.24 17.20
N GLY A 167 1.66 -1.38 16.03
CA GLY A 167 2.97 -0.78 15.75
C GLY A 167 3.00 0.76 15.81
N ASN A 168 1.86 1.42 15.63
CA ASN A 168 1.73 2.88 15.75
C ASN A 168 1.48 3.34 17.19
N GLY A 169 1.32 2.41 18.14
CA GLY A 169 1.17 2.74 19.56
C GLY A 169 2.38 3.52 20.11
N ARG A 170 3.57 3.34 19.53
CA ARG A 170 4.76 4.13 19.88
C ARG A 170 4.58 5.63 19.59
N SER A 171 3.91 6.00 18.50
CA SER A 171 3.65 7.41 18.18
C SER A 171 2.73 8.11 19.20
N LEU A 172 1.98 7.34 20.01
CA LEU A 172 1.15 7.87 21.10
C LEU A 172 1.97 8.14 22.38
N LEU A 173 3.14 7.52 22.54
CA LEU A 173 3.96 7.58 23.75
C LEU A 173 5.08 8.62 23.68
N ILE A 174 5.28 9.23 22.51
CA ILE A 174 6.42 10.08 22.19
C ILE A 174 5.94 11.53 21.99
N GLN A 175 5.46 12.17 23.05
CA GLN A 175 4.93 13.55 22.99
C GLN A 175 5.51 14.52 24.04
N GLY A 176 6.56 14.13 24.78
CA GLY A 176 7.19 15.01 25.77
C GLY A 176 8.00 16.16 25.15
N THR A 177 8.05 17.31 25.81
CA THR A 177 8.82 18.50 25.38
C THR A 177 10.30 18.19 25.15
N GLY A 178 10.94 17.45 26.06
CA GLY A 178 12.34 17.05 25.90
C GLY A 178 12.59 16.14 24.69
N TYR A 179 11.61 15.33 24.28
CA TYR A 179 11.71 14.55 23.05
C TYR A 179 11.62 15.46 21.81
N GLN A 180 10.73 16.44 21.82
CA GLN A 180 10.59 17.41 20.73
C GLN A 180 11.85 18.25 20.57
N GLU A 181 12.44 18.73 21.66
CA GLU A 181 13.70 19.48 21.67
C GLU A 181 14.86 18.65 21.11
N LYS A 182 15.00 17.40 21.57
CA LYS A 182 16.01 16.47 21.06
C LYS A 182 15.82 16.21 19.56
N THR A 183 14.61 15.88 19.14
CA THR A 183 14.26 15.62 17.74
C THR A 183 14.52 16.86 16.87
N HIS A 184 14.19 18.05 17.37
CA HIS A 184 14.47 19.31 16.69
C HIS A 184 15.98 19.53 16.50
N GLY A 185 16.79 19.25 17.53
CA GLY A 185 18.25 19.32 17.44
C GLY A 185 18.82 18.33 16.40
N GLU A 186 18.34 17.09 16.42
CA GLU A 186 18.75 16.04 15.48
C GLU A 186 18.34 16.37 14.04
N LEU A 187 17.12 16.89 13.83
CA LEU A 187 16.64 17.35 12.53
C LEU A 187 17.51 18.48 12.00
N ASN A 188 17.78 19.52 12.80
CA ASN A 188 18.64 20.63 12.38
C ASN A 188 20.06 20.16 12.03
N ALA A 189 20.60 19.21 12.80
CA ALA A 189 21.91 18.64 12.51
C ALA A 189 21.92 17.85 11.19
N ALA A 190 20.88 17.06 10.92
CA ALA A 190 20.73 16.33 9.66
C ALA A 190 20.58 17.28 8.45
N LEU A 191 19.72 18.29 8.57
CA LEU A 191 19.53 19.30 7.52
C LEU A 191 20.82 20.08 7.22
N LYS A 192 21.60 20.44 8.25
CA LYS A 192 22.91 21.09 8.07
C LYS A 192 23.91 20.23 7.29
N ARG A 193 23.83 18.91 7.40
CA ARG A 193 24.68 17.97 6.66
C ARG A 193 24.15 17.67 5.25
N GLY A 194 22.92 18.10 4.92
CA GLY A 194 22.24 17.71 3.69
C GLY A 194 21.70 16.28 3.71
N ASP A 195 21.59 15.68 4.90
CA ASP A 195 21.12 14.31 5.08
C ASP A 195 19.59 14.24 5.15
N LEU A 196 19.04 13.07 4.80
CA LEU A 196 17.64 12.74 5.03
C LEU A 196 17.41 12.43 6.52
N PHE A 197 16.52 13.19 7.17
CA PHE A 197 16.05 12.88 8.52
C PHE A 197 14.75 12.08 8.46
N VAL A 198 14.75 10.88 9.03
CA VAL A 198 13.54 10.05 9.19
C VAL A 198 13.19 9.98 10.67
N ALA A 199 12.17 10.73 11.07
CA ALA A 199 11.56 10.60 12.40
C ALA A 199 10.64 9.38 12.43
N PHE A 200 10.71 8.58 13.50
CA PHE A 200 9.81 7.45 13.76
C PHE A 200 8.86 7.76 14.91
#